data_AF-A0A519D8V5-F1
#
_entry.id   AF-A0A519D8V5-F1
#
_cell.length_a   1.000
_cell.length_b   1.000
_cell.length_c   1.000
_cell.angle_alpha   90.00
_cell.angle_beta   90.00
_cell.angle_gamma   90.00
#
_symmetry.space_group_name_H-M   'P 1'
#
loop_
_entity.id
_entity.type
_entity.pdbx_description
1 polymer ?
#
loop_
_entity_poly.entity_id
_entity_poly.type
_entity_poly.pdbx_seq_one_letter_code
_entity_poly.pdbx_strand_id
1 'polypeptide(L)'
;MAKFDVDIFVSSNSVKLFELATDFENFNRFSPAQIKEISIVEQSDKEIITNEILTFNTIFKNVEIKQKTKHLVNYPKTITSEVIEGPFKKTVLEISFSDTETQTKISVKADVKIGLKYAILSPLIGRLYKGIVTGLIYKMNNVIMNDEKI
;
A
#
# COMPACT_ATOMS: atom_id res chain seq x y z
N MET A 1 -6.76 -11.62 12.95
CA MET A 1 -7.27 -10.55 12.07
C MET A 1 -6.86 -9.24 12.70
N ALA A 2 -6.20 -8.37 11.95
CA ALA A 2 -5.82 -7.04 12.41
C ALA A 2 -6.55 -6.01 11.56
N LYS A 3 -7.15 -5.00 12.19
CA LYS A 3 -7.81 -3.90 11.50
C LYS A 3 -7.17 -2.59 11.92
N PHE A 4 -6.99 -1.68 10.97
CA PHE A 4 -6.60 -0.32 11.30
C PHE A 4 -7.22 0.66 10.33
N ASP A 5 -7.52 1.83 10.87
CA ASP A 5 -7.90 3.01 10.11
C ASP A 5 -6.91 4.13 10.45
N VAL A 6 -6.56 4.93 9.45
CA VAL A 6 -5.71 6.10 9.63
C VAL A 6 -6.07 7.18 8.61
N ASP A 7 -6.15 8.40 9.10
CA ASP A 7 -6.24 9.61 8.28
C ASP A 7 -4.90 10.34 8.35
N ILE A 8 -4.35 10.68 7.19
CA ILE A 8 -3.08 11.40 7.07
C ILE A 8 -3.34 12.64 6.21
N PHE A 9 -2.83 13.79 6.65
CA PHE A 9 -2.95 15.05 5.96
C PHE A 9 -1.58 15.47 5.44
N VAL A 10 -1.48 15.76 4.15
CA VAL A 10 -0.23 16.13 3.47
C VAL A 10 -0.44 17.35 2.58
N SER A 11 0.61 18.10 2.27
CA SER A 11 0.53 19.32 1.46
C SER A 11 0.47 19.07 -0.04
N SER A 12 0.91 17.89 -0.49
CA SER A 12 0.89 17.51 -1.92
C SER A 12 -0.52 17.33 -2.44
N ASN A 13 -0.74 17.61 -3.73
CA ASN A 13 -2.02 17.46 -4.40
C ASN A 13 -2.45 15.99 -4.54
N SER A 14 -3.76 15.73 -4.37
CA SER A 14 -4.36 14.39 -4.42
C SER A 14 -4.08 13.62 -5.70
N VAL A 15 -4.08 14.28 -6.86
CA VAL A 15 -3.86 13.65 -8.16
C VAL A 15 -2.44 13.09 -8.26
N LYS A 16 -1.43 13.92 -7.95
CA LYS A 16 -0.03 13.48 -7.95
C LYS A 16 0.21 12.33 -6.96
N LEU A 17 -0.39 12.41 -5.77
CA LEU A 17 -0.31 11.34 -4.78
C LEU A 17 -0.95 10.05 -5.29
N PHE A 18 -2.08 10.16 -5.97
CA PHE A 18 -2.76 9.02 -6.58
C PHE A 18 -1.91 8.37 -7.67
N GLU A 19 -1.35 9.17 -8.58
CA GLU A 19 -0.46 8.71 -9.65
C GLU A 19 0.72 7.92 -9.08
N LEU A 20 1.40 8.45 -8.06
CA LEU A 20 2.49 7.73 -7.37
C LEU A 20 2.01 6.46 -6.66
N ALA A 21 0.80 6.46 -6.08
CA ALA A 21 0.22 5.31 -5.39
C ALA A 21 -0.21 4.18 -6.34
N THR A 22 -0.44 4.49 -7.62
CA THR A 22 -0.79 3.52 -8.67
C THR A 22 0.35 3.18 -9.62
N ASP A 23 1.53 3.79 -9.44
CA ASP A 23 2.74 3.46 -10.19
C ASP A 23 3.37 2.17 -9.65
N PHE A 24 2.63 1.07 -9.79
CA PHE A 24 2.91 -0.21 -9.13
C PHE A 24 4.32 -0.73 -9.44
N GLU A 25 4.72 -0.75 -10.71
CA GLU A 25 5.99 -1.35 -11.14
C GLU A 25 7.22 -0.59 -10.60
N ASN A 26 7.09 0.72 -10.38
CA ASN A 26 8.15 1.56 -9.82
C ASN A 26 7.96 1.84 -8.33
N PHE A 27 6.94 1.26 -7.69
CA PHE A 27 6.58 1.56 -6.31
C PHE A 27 7.66 1.13 -5.30
N ASN A 28 8.53 0.22 -5.70
CA ASN A 28 9.69 -0.22 -4.91
C ASN A 28 10.60 0.94 -4.51
N ARG A 29 10.69 2.03 -5.28
CA ARG A 29 11.52 3.21 -4.97
C ARG A 29 11.20 3.82 -3.61
N PHE A 30 9.95 3.72 -3.16
CA PHE A 30 9.53 4.25 -1.88
C PHE A 30 9.90 3.36 -0.70
N SER A 31 10.11 2.05 -0.90
CA SER A 31 10.50 1.18 0.21
C SER A 31 11.26 -0.06 -0.30
N PRO A 32 12.46 0.10 -0.87
CA PRO A 32 13.18 -1.00 -1.52
C PRO A 32 13.56 -2.13 -0.55
N ALA A 33 13.65 -1.83 0.74
CA ALA A 33 13.90 -2.83 1.79
C ALA A 33 12.66 -3.71 2.11
N GLN A 34 11.46 -3.32 1.68
CA GLN A 34 10.19 -3.98 1.97
C GLN A 34 9.43 -4.40 0.71
N ILE A 35 9.58 -3.67 -0.39
CA ILE A 35 8.96 -3.92 -1.68
C ILE A 35 10.10 -4.26 -2.62
N LYS A 36 10.26 -5.55 -2.90
CA LYS A 36 11.33 -6.02 -3.79
C LYS A 36 10.91 -5.84 -5.24
N GLU A 37 9.67 -6.23 -5.54
CA GLU A 37 9.12 -6.21 -6.89
C GLU A 37 7.59 -6.16 -6.83
N ILE A 38 7.00 -5.40 -7.74
CA ILE A 38 5.58 -5.47 -8.08
C ILE A 38 5.52 -5.50 -9.60
N SER A 39 4.83 -6.48 -10.18
CA SER A 39 4.66 -6.59 -11.63
C SER A 39 3.19 -6.69 -11.98
N ILE A 40 2.75 -5.97 -13.01
CA ILE A 40 1.38 -6.03 -13.50
C ILE A 40 1.21 -7.31 -14.32
N VAL A 41 0.17 -8.08 -13.98
CA VAL A 41 -0.19 -9.35 -14.65
C VAL A 41 -1.35 -9.13 -15.62
N GLU A 42 -2.31 -8.30 -15.23
CA GLU A 42 -3.50 -7.98 -16.01
C GLU A 42 -3.91 -6.54 -15.70
N GLN A 43 -4.35 -5.81 -16.73
CA GLN A 43 -4.84 -4.44 -16.58
C GLN A 43 -6.00 -4.18 -17.51
N SER A 44 -7.05 -3.60 -16.95
CA SER A 44 -8.21 -3.01 -17.63
C SER A 44 -8.43 -1.59 -17.12
N ASP A 45 -9.49 -0.92 -17.59
CA ASP A 45 -9.78 0.47 -17.25
C ASP A 45 -9.92 0.74 -15.74
N LYS A 46 -10.38 -0.25 -14.96
CA LYS A 46 -10.66 -0.08 -13.52
C LYS A 46 -10.04 -1.14 -12.64
N GLU A 47 -9.50 -2.20 -13.24
CA GLU A 47 -8.98 -3.35 -12.51
C GLU A 47 -7.55 -3.64 -12.95
N ILE A 48 -6.66 -3.75 -11.97
CA ILE A 48 -5.26 -4.11 -12.16
C ILE A 48 -4.97 -5.31 -11.26
N ILE A 49 -4.31 -6.33 -11.79
CA ILE A 49 -3.84 -7.47 -11.02
C ILE A 49 -2.31 -7.42 -11.00
N THR A 50 -1.72 -7.50 -9.81
CA THR A 50 -0.27 -7.47 -9.63
C THR A 50 0.23 -8.76 -8.97
N ASN A 51 1.44 -9.16 -9.31
CA ASN A 51 2.26 -10.06 -8.50
C ASN A 51 3.21 -9.21 -7.66
N GLU A 52 3.29 -9.50 -6.36
CA GLU A 52 4.10 -8.73 -5.41
C GLU A 52 5.08 -9.64 -4.67
N ILE A 53 6.33 -9.20 -4.56
CA ILE A 53 7.35 -9.80 -3.72
C ILE A 53 7.70 -8.79 -2.62
N LEU A 54 7.22 -9.08 -1.42
CA LEU A 54 7.37 -8.23 -0.24
C LEU A 54 8.35 -8.86 0.75
N THR A 55 9.11 -8.04 1.46
CA THR A 55 10.03 -8.48 2.51
C THR A 55 9.59 -7.90 3.86
N PHE A 56 9.26 -8.79 4.80
CA PHE A 56 9.01 -8.42 6.18
C PHE A 56 10.27 -8.67 7.00
N ASN A 57 10.96 -7.58 7.35
CA ASN A 57 12.12 -7.63 8.22
C ASN A 57 11.65 -7.85 9.66
N THR A 58 11.82 -9.07 10.17
CA THR A 58 11.58 -9.38 11.59
C THR A 58 12.91 -9.38 12.35
N ILE A 59 12.86 -9.31 13.68
CA ILE A 59 14.06 -9.31 14.54
C ILE A 59 14.97 -10.53 14.27
N PHE A 60 14.40 -11.67 13.87
CA PHE A 60 15.13 -12.92 13.71
C PHE A 60 15.51 -13.26 12.27
N LYS A 61 14.74 -12.76 11.29
CA LYS A 61 15.00 -12.99 9.86
C LYS A 61 14.13 -12.11 8.96
N ASN A 62 14.60 -11.91 7.73
CA ASN A 62 13.78 -11.38 6.65
C ASN A 62 12.88 -12.50 6.12
N VAL A 63 11.59 -12.22 6.02
CA VAL A 63 10.60 -13.15 5.45
C VAL A 63 10.14 -12.59 4.12
N GLU A 64 10.51 -13.28 3.04
CA GLU A 64 9.98 -12.98 1.71
C GLU A 64 8.56 -13.55 1.60
N ILE A 65 7.64 -12.72 1.14
CA ILE A 65 6.23 -13.04 0.95
C ILE A 65 5.90 -12.75 -0.51
N LYS A 66 5.34 -13.76 -1.16
CA LYS A 66 4.82 -13.65 -2.52
C LYS A 66 3.31 -13.64 -2.44
N GLN A 67 2.69 -12.68 -3.11
CA GLN A 67 1.23 -12.57 -3.16
C GLN A 67 0.77 -12.04 -4.51
N LYS A 68 -0.52 -12.24 -4.79
CA LYS A 68 -1.20 -11.63 -5.93
C LYS A 68 -2.31 -10.74 -5.41
N THR A 69 -2.39 -9.51 -5.92
CA THR A 69 -3.35 -8.51 -5.46
C THR A 69 -4.19 -8.01 -6.63
N LYS A 70 -5.49 -7.89 -6.40
CA LYS A 70 -6.43 -7.24 -7.31
C LYS A 70 -6.70 -5.84 -6.80
N HIS A 71 -6.51 -4.84 -7.66
CA HIS A 71 -6.72 -3.44 -7.37
C HIS A 71 -7.90 -2.93 -8.19
N LEU A 72 -8.88 -2.34 -7.53
CA LEU A 72 -9.92 -1.53 -8.15
C LEU A 72 -9.52 -0.06 -8.05
N VAL A 73 -9.27 0.56 -9.19
CA VAL A 73 -8.75 1.93 -9.31
C VAL A 73 -9.86 2.83 -9.84
N ASN A 74 -10.26 3.80 -9.02
CA ASN A 74 -11.22 4.83 -9.39
C ASN A 74 -10.52 6.18 -9.33
N TYR A 75 -9.83 6.51 -10.41
CA TYR A 75 -8.97 7.68 -10.51
C TYR A 75 -9.74 9.01 -10.35
N PRO A 76 -9.19 10.01 -9.64
CA PRO A 76 -8.04 9.98 -8.72
C PRO A 76 -8.50 9.82 -7.25
N LYS A 77 -9.65 9.18 -7.01
CA LYS A 77 -10.36 9.24 -5.73
C LYS A 77 -10.05 8.08 -4.82
N THR A 78 -10.15 6.85 -5.33
CA THR A 78 -10.08 5.66 -4.47
C THR A 78 -9.32 4.51 -5.11
N ILE A 79 -8.63 3.75 -4.27
CA ILE A 79 -7.97 2.47 -4.60
C ILE A 79 -8.45 1.44 -3.59
N THR A 80 -9.02 0.33 -4.07
CA THR A 80 -9.33 -0.83 -3.22
C THR A 80 -8.46 -1.99 -3.65
N SER A 81 -7.61 -2.50 -2.75
CA SER A 81 -6.69 -3.60 -3.02
C SER A 81 -7.08 -4.83 -2.21
N GLU A 82 -7.36 -5.95 -2.88
CA GLU A 82 -7.64 -7.24 -2.27
C GLU A 82 -6.54 -8.25 -2.62
N VAL A 83 -5.91 -8.83 -1.61
CA VAL A 83 -4.96 -9.94 -1.81
C VAL A 83 -5.73 -11.21 -2.17
N ILE A 84 -5.60 -11.68 -3.41
CA ILE A 84 -6.33 -12.84 -3.95
C ILE A 84 -5.55 -14.16 -3.84
N GLU A 85 -4.22 -14.10 -3.74
CA GLU A 85 -3.34 -15.25 -3.51
C GLU A 85 -2.21 -14.90 -2.53
N GLY A 86 -1.71 -15.88 -1.78
CA GLY A 86 -0.58 -15.72 -0.85
C GLY A 86 -0.95 -15.75 0.64
N PRO A 87 0.03 -15.54 1.53
CA PRO A 87 -0.12 -15.66 2.99
C PRO A 87 -1.14 -14.72 3.62
N PHE A 88 -1.43 -13.61 2.95
CA PHE A 88 -2.38 -12.59 3.41
C PHE A 88 -3.67 -12.57 2.58
N LYS A 89 -4.00 -13.66 1.89
CA LYS A 89 -5.22 -13.80 1.09
C LYS A 89 -6.47 -13.33 1.85
N LYS A 90 -7.35 -12.58 1.16
CA LYS A 90 -8.52 -11.85 1.67
C LYS A 90 -8.20 -10.59 2.48
N THR A 91 -6.94 -10.16 2.54
CA THR A 91 -6.62 -8.82 3.06
C THR A 91 -7.16 -7.77 2.13
N VAL A 92 -7.84 -6.76 2.68
CA VAL A 92 -8.40 -5.64 1.92
C VAL A 92 -7.82 -4.33 2.44
N LEU A 93 -7.33 -3.48 1.55
CA LEU A 93 -6.96 -2.09 1.81
C LEU A 93 -7.85 -1.17 0.97
N GLU A 94 -8.50 -0.22 1.61
CA GLU A 94 -9.25 0.86 0.98
C GLU A 94 -8.53 2.17 1.22
N ILE A 95 -8.17 2.86 0.15
CA ILE A 95 -7.45 4.13 0.19
C ILE A 95 -8.32 5.17 -0.52
N SER A 96 -8.56 6.31 0.11
CA SER A 96 -9.24 7.44 -0.52
C SER A 96 -8.44 8.73 -0.38
N PHE A 97 -8.45 9.52 -1.44
CA PHE A 97 -7.80 10.82 -1.52
C PHE A 97 -8.88 11.89 -1.63
N SER A 98 -8.79 12.91 -0.77
CA SER A 98 -9.71 14.04 -0.79
C SER A 98 -8.97 15.33 -0.50
N ASP A 99 -9.06 16.31 -1.39
CA ASP A 99 -8.52 17.63 -1.14
C ASP A 99 -9.36 18.39 -0.10
N THR A 100 -8.67 19.08 0.78
CA THR A 100 -9.19 20.13 1.67
C THR A 100 -8.79 21.50 1.12
N GLU A 101 -9.09 22.57 1.83
CA GLU A 101 -8.69 23.93 1.40
C GLU A 101 -7.17 24.10 1.25
N THR A 102 -6.37 23.38 2.04
CA THR A 102 -4.91 23.60 2.14
C THR A 102 -4.07 22.33 2.04
N GLN A 103 -4.69 21.14 2.07
CA GLN A 103 -4.02 19.85 2.16
C GLN A 103 -4.79 18.78 1.40
N THR A 104 -4.16 17.64 1.13
CA THR A 104 -4.86 16.41 0.79
C THR A 104 -4.97 15.53 2.03
N LYS A 105 -6.19 15.08 2.31
CA LYS A 105 -6.48 14.02 3.25
C LYS A 105 -6.42 12.67 2.52
N ILE A 106 -5.60 11.76 3.04
CA ILE A 106 -5.53 10.36 2.63
C ILE A 106 -6.10 9.53 3.78
N SER A 107 -7.21 8.85 3.52
CA SER A 107 -7.80 7.89 4.45
C SER A 107 -7.45 6.48 4.02
N VAL A 108 -6.92 5.68 4.93
CA VAL A 108 -6.66 4.26 4.72
C VAL A 108 -7.44 3.44 5.72
N LYS A 109 -8.20 2.47 5.23
CA LYS A 109 -8.83 1.41 6.03
C LYS A 109 -8.26 0.08 5.59
N ALA A 110 -7.88 -0.75 6.55
CA ALA A 110 -7.31 -2.05 6.25
C ALA A 110 -7.93 -3.15 7.11
N ASP A 111 -8.33 -4.24 6.48
CA ASP A 111 -8.67 -5.50 7.12
C ASP A 111 -7.61 -6.55 6.73
N VAL A 112 -6.61 -6.72 7.59
CA VAL A 112 -5.47 -7.62 7.37
C VAL A 112 -5.84 -9.03 7.83
N LYS A 113 -5.94 -9.94 6.85
CA LYS A 113 -6.14 -11.38 7.05
C LYS A 113 -4.80 -12.06 7.09
N ILE A 114 -4.55 -12.75 8.19
CA ILE A 114 -3.26 -13.37 8.46
C ILE A 114 -3.48 -14.87 8.45
N GLY A 115 -2.78 -15.58 7.56
CA GLY A 115 -2.84 -17.03 7.51
C GLY A 115 -2.49 -17.67 8.85
N LEU A 116 -3.08 -18.83 9.15
CA LEU A 116 -2.96 -19.53 10.44
C LEU A 116 -1.51 -19.67 10.94
N LYS A 117 -0.57 -19.93 10.02
CA LYS A 117 0.88 -20.02 10.29
C LYS A 117 1.45 -18.79 11.01
N TYR A 118 0.87 -17.61 10.82
CA TYR A 118 1.33 -16.34 11.36
C TYR A 118 0.36 -15.72 12.38
N ALA A 119 -0.68 -16.45 12.79
CA ALA A 119 -1.76 -15.92 13.63
C ALA A 119 -1.27 -15.36 14.98
N ILE A 120 -0.26 -15.98 15.60
CA ILE A 120 0.32 -15.54 16.88
C ILE A 120 0.97 -14.15 16.75
N LEU A 121 1.48 -13.81 15.56
CA LEU A 121 2.12 -12.52 15.27
C LEU A 121 1.12 -11.44 14.83
N SER A 122 -0.19 -11.72 14.87
CA SER A 122 -1.22 -10.84 14.30
C SER A 122 -1.16 -9.39 14.78
N PRO A 123 -1.05 -9.10 16.09
CA PRO A 123 -1.03 -7.72 16.57
C PRO A 123 0.20 -6.95 16.06
N LEU A 124 1.35 -7.61 16.00
CA LEU A 124 2.59 -7.04 15.50
C LEU A 124 2.51 -6.76 13.99
N ILE A 125 1.98 -7.71 13.22
CA ILE A 125 1.78 -7.58 11.77
C ILE A 125 0.84 -6.39 11.46
N GLY A 126 -0.26 -6.24 12.20
CA GLY A 126 -1.17 -5.10 12.02
C GLY A 126 -0.47 -3.75 12.23
N ARG A 127 0.35 -3.64 13.28
CA ARG A 127 1.15 -2.42 13.55
C ARG A 127 2.19 -2.16 12.46
N LEU A 128 2.86 -3.21 11.98
CA LEU A 128 3.83 -3.12 10.89
C LEU A 128 3.15 -2.61 9.62
N TYR A 129 2.01 -3.18 9.21
CA TYR A 129 1.25 -2.72 8.05
C TYR A 129 0.90 -1.23 8.14
N LYS A 130 0.33 -0.79 9.27
CA LYS A 130 0.00 0.62 9.48
C LYS A 130 1.24 1.51 9.34
N GLY A 131 2.38 1.11 9.91
CA GLY A 131 3.64 1.83 9.83
C GLY A 131 4.19 1.91 8.40
N ILE A 132 4.16 0.80 7.66
CA ILE A 132 4.60 0.74 6.26
C ILE A 132 3.75 1.69 5.40
N VAL A 133 2.42 1.58 5.47
CA VAL A 133 1.52 2.43 4.69
C VAL A 133 1.71 3.90 5.01
N THR A 134 1.79 4.24 6.31
CA THR A 134 2.03 5.61 6.75
C THR A 134 3.35 6.14 6.21
N GLY A 135 4.41 5.34 6.27
CA GLY A 135 5.73 5.69 5.75
C GLY A 135 5.74 5.90 4.23
N LEU A 136 5.05 5.06 3.47
CA LEU A 136 4.91 5.21 2.02
C LEU A 136 4.23 6.53 1.66
N ILE A 137 3.15 6.89 2.36
CA ILE A 137 2.42 8.16 2.14
C ILE A 137 3.34 9.38 2.34
N TYR A 138 4.10 9.43 3.44
CA TYR A 138 5.03 10.53 3.68
C TYR A 138 6.15 10.59 2.63
N LYS A 139 6.65 9.44 2.16
CA LYS A 139 7.69 9.40 1.12
C LYS A 139 7.16 9.89 -0.22
N MET A 140 5.95 9.51 -0.62
CA MET A 140 5.30 10.05 -1.83
C MET A 140 5.13 11.57 -1.72
N ASN A 141 4.66 12.06 -0.58
CA ASN A 141 4.56 13.51 -0.35
C ASN A 141 5.92 14.20 -0.49
N ASN A 142 6.99 13.63 0.08
CA ASN A 142 8.32 14.23 -0.01
C ASN A 142 8.84 14.28 -1.43
N VAL A 143 8.64 13.23 -2.24
CA VAL A 143 9.02 13.22 -3.66
C VAL A 143 8.34 14.35 -4.42
N ILE A 144 7.04 14.56 -4.19
CA ILE A 144 6.29 15.65 -4.82
C ILE A 144 6.77 17.03 -4.33
N MET A 145 7.02 17.19 -3.03
CA MET A 145 7.41 18.47 -2.45
C MET A 145 8.84 18.89 -2.80
N ASN A 146 9.72 17.93 -3.08
CA ASN A 146 11.13 18.19 -3.41
C ASN A 146 11.38 18.26 -4.93
N ASP A 147 10.34 18.10 -5.78
CA ASP A 147 10.46 17.90 -7.23
C ASP A 147 11.56 16.86 -7.59
N GLU A 148 11.71 15.85 -6.74
CA GLU A 148 12.61 14.73 -7.04
C GLU A 148 12.07 14.02 -8.28
N LYS A 149 12.96 13.75 -9.25
CA LYS A 149 12.55 13.15 -10.55
C LYS A 149 11.70 11.89 -10.30
N ILE A 150 10.46 11.95 -10.79
CA ILE A 150 9.49 10.84 -10.83
C ILE A 150 9.90 9.84 -11.90
#